data_AF-A0A2I0I2Y5-F1
#
_entry.id   AF-A0A2I0I2Y5-F1
#
_cell.length_a   1.000
_cell.length_b   1.000
_cell.length_c   1.000
_cell.angle_alpha   90.00
_cell.angle_beta   90.00
_cell.angle_gamma   90.00
#
_symmetry.space_group_name_H-M   'P 1'
#
loop_
_entity.id
_entity.type
_entity.pdbx_description
1 polymer ?
#
loop_
_entity_poly.entity_id
_entity_poly.type
_entity_poly.pdbx_seq_one_letter_code
_entity_poly.pdbx_strand_id
1 'polypeptide(L)'
;MLARWKQPVLVKGPLGIVSLFELSFFVMFIALLVWSFSTYLHNSLSTITAASIAEYGLKIKVWEYKLETAGFWLGIVGNIALAFLFFPVTRGSSVLPLFGLTSEASIKYHIWLGHIVMTLFTAHGVIFIIVWIITHQFSEVLIVFN
;
A
#
# COMPACT_ATOMS: atom_id res chain seq x y z
N MET A 1 -13.93 23.57 -23.15
CA MET A 1 -13.90 23.15 -21.73
C MET A 1 -12.85 22.09 -21.42
N LEU A 2 -12.60 21.09 -22.27
CA LEU A 2 -11.56 20.06 -22.05
C LEU A 2 -10.10 20.58 -22.06
N ALA A 3 -9.84 21.73 -22.72
CA ALA A 3 -8.50 22.27 -22.89
C ALA A 3 -7.80 22.66 -21.57
N ARG A 4 -8.56 23.13 -20.57
CA ARG A 4 -8.01 23.55 -19.27
C ARG A 4 -7.43 22.39 -18.47
N TRP A 5 -7.98 21.19 -18.67
CA TRP A 5 -7.59 20.01 -17.92
C TRP A 5 -6.37 19.27 -18.50
N LYS A 6 -6.07 19.48 -19.79
CA LYS A 6 -4.81 19.03 -20.41
C LYS A 6 -3.66 20.00 -20.17
N GLN A 7 -3.90 21.13 -19.48
CA GLN A 7 -2.82 22.08 -19.24
C GLN A 7 -1.83 21.51 -18.22
N PRO A 8 -0.53 21.59 -18.53
CA PRO A 8 0.50 21.06 -17.66
C PRO A 8 0.57 21.91 -16.39
N VAL A 9 0.33 21.29 -15.23
CA VAL A 9 0.38 21.99 -13.94
C VAL A 9 1.82 22.07 -13.43
N LEU A 10 2.63 21.07 -13.77
CA LEU A 10 4.04 21.00 -13.41
C LEU A 10 4.90 21.03 -14.68
N VAL A 11 5.58 22.15 -14.92
CA VAL A 11 6.53 22.32 -16.04
C VAL A 11 7.92 22.46 -15.42
N LYS A 12 8.74 21.40 -15.54
CA LYS A 12 10.17 21.28 -15.10
C LYS A 12 10.42 20.72 -13.68
N GLY A 13 9.98 19.49 -13.42
CA GLY A 13 10.59 18.63 -12.38
C GLY A 13 11.32 17.44 -13.02
N PRO A 14 12.16 16.68 -12.28
CA PRO A 14 12.85 15.47 -12.80
C PRO A 14 11.91 14.37 -13.32
N LEU A 15 10.59 14.57 -13.21
CA LEU A 15 9.52 13.62 -13.48
C LEU A 15 8.58 14.07 -14.63
N GLY A 16 9.00 15.03 -15.46
CA GLY A 16 8.28 15.42 -16.69
C GLY A 16 6.98 16.21 -16.47
N ILE A 17 6.23 16.42 -17.57
CA ILE A 17 4.98 17.17 -17.56
C ILE A 17 3.86 16.32 -16.94
N VAL A 18 3.18 16.82 -15.90
CA VAL A 18 2.04 16.16 -15.24
C VAL A 18 0.76 16.96 -15.46
N SER A 19 -0.29 16.27 -15.90
CA SER A 19 -1.64 16.81 -16.07
C SER A 19 -2.38 16.91 -14.73
N LEU A 20 -3.30 17.88 -14.60
CA LEU A 20 -4.14 18.02 -13.41
C LEU A 20 -4.99 16.75 -13.14
N PHE A 21 -5.40 16.04 -14.20
CA PHE A 21 -6.13 14.78 -14.06
C PHE A 21 -5.26 13.67 -13.47
N GLU A 22 -4.00 13.56 -13.90
CA GLU A 22 -3.06 12.56 -13.40
C GLU A 22 -2.80 12.78 -11.91
N LEU A 23 -2.59 14.04 -11.52
CA LEU A 23 -2.43 14.42 -10.12
C LEU A 23 -3.68 14.12 -9.29
N SER A 24 -4.87 14.43 -9.80
CA SER A 24 -6.13 14.19 -9.09
C SER A 24 -6.40 12.70 -8.89
N PHE A 25 -6.18 11.88 -9.91
CA PHE A 25 -6.32 10.42 -9.81
C PHE A 25 -5.31 9.84 -8.82
N PHE A 26 -4.07 10.32 -8.86
CA PHE A 26 -3.04 9.93 -7.90
C PHE A 26 -3.43 10.27 -6.46
N VAL A 27 -3.89 11.50 -6.20
CA VAL A 27 -4.36 11.92 -4.87
C VAL A 27 -5.55 11.10 -4.39
N MET A 28 -6.53 10.86 -5.27
CA MET A 28 -7.69 10.01 -4.95
C MET A 28 -7.27 8.58 -4.61
N PHE A 29 -6.27 8.05 -5.31
CA PHE A 29 -5.71 6.73 -5.05
C PHE A 29 -5.00 6.67 -3.69
N ILE A 30 -4.18 7.68 -3.35
CA ILE A 30 -3.58 7.79 -2.01
C ILE A 30 -4.67 7.88 -0.93
N ALA A 31 -5.71 8.69 -1.16
CA ALA A 31 -6.82 8.80 -0.22
C ALA A 31 -7.53 7.46 -0.01
N LEU A 32 -7.73 6.66 -1.07
CA LEU A 32 -8.26 5.31 -0.98
C LEU A 32 -7.39 4.41 -0.10
N LEU A 33 -6.06 4.40 -0.32
CA LEU A 33 -5.15 3.57 0.48
C LEU A 33 -5.16 3.96 1.95
N VAL A 34 -5.10 5.26 2.26
CA VAL A 34 -5.15 5.78 3.63
C VAL A 34 -6.48 5.42 4.28
N TRP A 35 -7.59 5.67 3.59
CA TRP A 35 -8.92 5.33 4.08
C TRP A 35 -9.08 3.84 4.37
N SER A 36 -8.67 2.98 3.43
CA SER A 36 -8.71 1.52 3.60
C SER A 36 -7.88 1.08 4.79
N PHE A 37 -6.64 1.57 4.89
CA PHE A 37 -5.76 1.24 6.02
C PHE A 37 -6.36 1.69 7.36
N SER A 38 -6.80 2.94 7.46
CA SER A 38 -7.42 3.48 8.68
C SER A 38 -8.68 2.71 9.08
N THR A 39 -9.53 2.37 8.12
CA THR A 39 -10.80 1.65 8.39
C THR A 39 -10.52 0.23 8.87
N TYR A 40 -9.67 -0.51 8.15
CA TYR A 40 -9.33 -1.87 8.55
C TYR A 40 -8.62 -1.91 9.90
N LEU A 41 -7.68 -0.99 10.11
CA LEU A 41 -6.97 -0.88 11.38
C LEU A 41 -7.93 -0.53 12.51
N HIS A 42 -8.78 0.48 12.35
CA HIS A 42 -9.75 0.88 13.37
C HIS A 42 -10.69 -0.27 13.75
N ASN A 43 -11.26 -0.95 12.75
CA ASN A 43 -12.18 -2.06 12.97
C ASN A 43 -11.50 -3.20 13.71
N SER A 44 -10.29 -3.60 13.33
CA SER A 44 -9.57 -4.66 14.04
C SER A 44 -9.07 -4.24 15.42
N LEU A 45 -8.58 -3.01 15.59
CA LEU A 45 -8.13 -2.55 16.91
C LEU A 45 -9.28 -2.47 17.92
N SER A 46 -10.51 -2.26 17.46
CA SER A 46 -11.70 -2.21 18.33
C SER A 46 -12.06 -3.57 18.93
N THR A 47 -11.67 -4.68 18.29
CA THR A 47 -11.92 -6.04 18.79
C THR A 47 -10.80 -6.57 19.68
N ILE A 48 -9.65 -5.89 19.71
CA ILE A 48 -8.47 -6.30 20.48
C ILE A 48 -8.57 -5.80 21.92
N THR A 49 -8.83 -6.72 22.83
CA THR A 49 -8.83 -6.50 24.28
C THR A 49 -7.94 -7.52 24.99
N ALA A 50 -7.57 -7.26 26.26
CA ALA A 50 -6.83 -8.26 27.05
C ALA A 50 -7.63 -9.56 27.22
N ALA A 51 -8.96 -9.47 27.28
CA ALA A 51 -9.85 -10.63 27.36
C ALA A 51 -9.82 -11.46 26.06
N SER A 52 -9.89 -10.81 24.89
CA SER A 52 -9.84 -11.53 23.61
C SER A 52 -8.50 -12.24 23.42
N ILE A 53 -7.39 -11.62 23.81
CA ILE A 53 -6.06 -12.25 23.72
C ILE A 53 -5.95 -13.47 24.65
N ALA A 54 -6.49 -13.38 25.86
CA ALA A 54 -6.52 -14.49 26.81
C ALA A 54 -7.40 -15.65 26.31
N GLU A 55 -8.51 -15.35 25.62
CA GLU A 55 -9.39 -16.35 24.99
C GLU A 55 -8.68 -17.14 23.87
N TYR A 56 -7.85 -16.47 23.08
CA TYR A 56 -7.01 -17.12 22.06
C TYR A 56 -5.79 -17.87 22.63
N GLY A 57 -5.58 -17.86 23.95
CA GLY A 57 -4.46 -18.53 24.61
C GLY A 57 -3.08 -17.95 24.24
N LEU A 58 -3.04 -16.78 23.61
CA LEU A 58 -1.82 -16.14 23.14
C LEU A 58 -1.09 -15.46 24.32
N LYS A 59 0.16 -15.84 24.58
CA LYS A 59 1.04 -15.16 25.55
C LYS A 59 1.67 -13.89 24.94
N ILE A 60 0.86 -13.05 24.28
CA ILE A 60 1.30 -11.81 23.63
C ILE A 60 0.72 -10.60 24.35
N LYS A 61 1.47 -9.48 24.43
CA LYS A 61 0.91 -8.25 25.00
C LYS A 61 -0.04 -7.59 24.01
N VAL A 62 -1.01 -6.84 24.54
CA VAL A 62 -2.01 -6.12 23.73
C VAL A 62 -1.36 -5.25 22.64
N TRP A 63 -0.32 -4.50 22.97
CA TRP A 63 0.32 -3.60 22.00
C TRP A 63 1.14 -4.36 20.93
N GLU A 64 1.71 -5.52 21.27
CA GLU A 64 2.45 -6.38 20.34
C GLU A 64 1.47 -6.94 19.28
N TYR A 65 0.30 -7.44 19.72
CA TYR A 65 -0.74 -7.92 18.81
C TYR A 65 -1.36 -6.80 17.95
N LYS A 66 -1.50 -5.58 18.50
CA LYS A 66 -1.94 -4.40 17.74
C LYS A 66 -0.92 -4.02 16.66
N LEU A 67 0.37 -4.13 16.95
CA LEU A 67 1.44 -3.86 16.00
C LEU A 67 1.46 -4.92 14.88
N GLU A 68 1.33 -6.20 15.23
CA GLU A 68 1.17 -7.30 14.27
C GLU A 68 -0.04 -7.09 13.34
N THR A 69 -1.18 -6.71 13.93
CA THR A 69 -2.41 -6.38 13.19
C THR A 69 -2.19 -5.22 12.21
N ALA A 70 -1.43 -4.19 12.61
CA ALA A 70 -1.09 -3.09 11.71
C ALA A 70 -0.20 -3.55 10.54
N GLY A 71 0.79 -4.41 10.81
CA GLY A 71 1.62 -5.05 9.79
C GLY A 71 0.79 -5.88 8.81
N PHE A 72 -0.15 -6.68 9.30
CA PHE A 72 -1.07 -7.46 8.48
C PHE A 72 -1.87 -6.58 7.52
N TRP A 73 -2.49 -5.51 8.04
CA TRP A 73 -3.29 -4.61 7.20
C TRP A 73 -2.48 -3.79 6.20
N LEU A 74 -1.21 -3.45 6.50
CA LEU A 74 -0.31 -2.86 5.50
C LEU A 74 -0.09 -3.80 4.32
N GLY A 75 0.03 -5.11 4.56
CA GLY A 75 0.13 -6.11 3.48
C GLY A 75 -1.15 -6.20 2.64
N ILE A 76 -2.32 -6.22 3.28
CA ILE A 76 -3.62 -6.24 2.58
C ILE A 76 -3.84 -4.97 1.74
N VAL A 77 -3.54 -3.79 2.28
CA VAL A 77 -3.61 -2.53 1.53
C VAL A 77 -2.55 -2.48 0.43
N GLY A 78 -1.37 -3.04 0.68
CA GLY A 78 -0.33 -3.26 -0.32
C GLY A 78 -0.82 -4.09 -1.52
N ASN A 79 -1.67 -5.09 -1.30
CA ASN A 79 -2.27 -5.87 -2.40
C ASN A 79 -3.19 -5.04 -3.29
N ILE A 80 -3.91 -4.06 -2.74
CA ILE A 80 -4.69 -3.10 -3.54
C ILE A 80 -3.73 -2.34 -4.47
N ALA A 81 -2.63 -1.81 -3.93
CA ALA A 81 -1.65 -1.10 -4.75
C ALA A 81 -0.95 -2.00 -5.78
N LEU A 82 -0.67 -3.25 -5.42
CA LEU A 82 -0.09 -4.26 -6.31
C LEU A 82 -1.02 -4.59 -7.49
N ALA A 83 -2.33 -4.72 -7.25
CA ALA A 83 -3.30 -4.93 -8.33
C ALA A 83 -3.27 -3.78 -9.34
N PHE A 84 -3.14 -2.54 -8.87
CA PHE A 84 -3.07 -1.38 -9.74
C PHE A 84 -1.72 -1.25 -10.48
N LEU A 85 -0.64 -1.82 -9.93
CA LEU A 85 0.71 -1.77 -10.47
C LEU A 85 0.81 -2.49 -11.83
N PHE A 86 -0.01 -3.52 -12.04
CA PHE A 86 0.00 -4.33 -13.26
C PHE A 86 -0.89 -3.81 -14.39
N PHE A 87 -1.81 -2.86 -14.15
CA PHE A 87 -2.59 -2.20 -15.21
C PHE A 87 -1.73 -1.54 -16.32
N PRO A 88 -0.62 -0.83 -16.01
CA PRO A 88 0.24 -0.19 -17.02
C PRO A 88 1.23 -1.14 -17.72
N VAL A 89 1.45 -2.37 -17.21
CA VAL A 89 2.51 -3.29 -17.71
C VAL A 89 2.11 -4.01 -19.00
N THR A 90 0.82 -4.11 -19.32
CA THR A 90 0.42 -4.62 -20.63
C THR A 90 0.78 -3.57 -21.69
N ARG A 91 1.87 -3.79 -22.42
CA ARG A 91 2.32 -2.91 -23.53
C ARG A 91 1.25 -2.72 -24.63
N GLY A 92 0.17 -3.50 -24.60
CA GLY A 92 -1.05 -3.35 -25.39
C GLY A 92 -2.31 -2.98 -24.58
N SER A 93 -2.17 -2.43 -23.38
CA SER A 93 -3.29 -2.00 -22.53
C SER A 93 -4.13 -0.98 -23.28
N SER A 94 -5.42 -1.28 -23.48
CA SER A 94 -6.39 -0.38 -24.11
C SER A 94 -6.65 0.89 -23.30
N VAL A 95 -6.15 0.96 -22.06
CA VAL A 95 -6.35 2.09 -21.13
C VAL A 95 -5.58 3.34 -21.56
N LEU A 96 -4.38 3.21 -22.14
CA LEU A 96 -3.58 4.34 -22.60
C LEU A 96 -4.28 5.14 -23.73
N PRO A 97 -4.80 4.50 -24.80
CA PRO A 97 -5.61 5.18 -25.80
C PRO A 97 -6.95 5.71 -25.28
N LEU A 98 -7.59 5.01 -24.33
CA LEU A 98 -8.93 5.37 -23.82
C LEU A 98 -8.95 6.75 -23.15
N PHE A 99 -7.86 7.13 -22.49
CA PHE A 99 -7.70 8.42 -21.81
C PHE A 99 -6.77 9.38 -22.55
N GLY A 100 -6.25 8.99 -23.72
CA GLY A 100 -5.29 9.79 -24.51
C GLY A 100 -3.97 10.06 -23.78
N LEU A 101 -3.56 9.14 -22.89
CA LEU A 101 -2.32 9.23 -22.12
C LEU A 101 -1.15 8.68 -22.95
N THR A 102 0.01 9.31 -22.84
CA THR A 102 1.22 8.88 -23.55
C THR A 102 1.86 7.68 -22.87
N SER A 103 2.67 6.90 -23.61
CA SER A 103 3.50 5.83 -23.03
C SER A 103 4.38 6.34 -21.89
N GLU A 104 4.87 7.57 -22.01
CA GLU A 104 5.64 8.26 -20.97
C GLU A 104 4.83 8.47 -19.67
N ALA A 105 3.55 8.86 -19.76
CA ALA A 105 2.69 9.03 -18.59
C ALA A 105 2.43 7.71 -17.85
N SER A 106 2.27 6.61 -18.58
CA SER A 106 2.11 5.26 -17.99
C SER A 106 3.36 4.80 -17.25
N ILE A 107 4.56 5.03 -17.82
CA ILE A 107 5.84 4.71 -17.17
C ILE A 107 5.96 5.50 -15.86
N LYS A 108 5.66 6.80 -15.88
CA LYS A 108 5.67 7.64 -14.67
C LYS A 108 4.71 7.09 -13.63
N TYR A 109 3.46 6.84 -13.99
CA TYR A 109 2.47 6.26 -13.09
C TYR A 109 2.95 4.94 -12.46
N HIS A 110 3.54 4.04 -13.25
CA HIS A 110 4.07 2.78 -12.76
C HIS A 110 5.24 2.97 -11.77
N ILE A 111 6.13 3.93 -12.01
CA ILE A 111 7.22 4.27 -11.06
C ILE A 111 6.63 4.77 -9.74
N TRP A 112 5.70 5.72 -9.79
CA TRP A 112 5.04 6.26 -8.58
C TRP A 112 4.34 5.17 -7.79
N LEU A 113 3.57 4.32 -8.48
CA LEU A 113 2.87 3.22 -7.85
C LEU A 113 3.83 2.15 -7.32
N GLY A 114 4.92 1.89 -8.04
CA GLY A 114 5.99 1.02 -7.59
C GLY A 114 6.60 1.50 -6.28
N HIS A 115 6.88 2.79 -6.12
CA HIS A 115 7.35 3.34 -4.85
C HIS A 115 6.35 3.14 -3.70
N ILE A 116 5.06 3.38 -3.94
CA ILE A 116 4.01 3.15 -2.92
C ILE A 116 3.98 1.68 -2.49
N VAL A 117 3.96 0.75 -3.45
CA VAL A 117 3.98 -0.69 -3.21
C VAL A 117 5.22 -1.07 -2.39
N MET A 118 6.41 -0.63 -2.81
CA MET A 118 7.66 -0.91 -2.10
C MET A 118 7.64 -0.38 -0.67
N THR A 119 7.15 0.84 -0.43
CA THR A 119 7.03 1.40 0.92
C THR A 119 6.06 0.56 1.79
N LEU A 120 4.89 0.19 1.27
CA LEU A 120 3.89 -0.59 2.03
C LEU A 120 4.41 -1.98 2.39
N PHE A 121 4.99 -2.71 1.43
CA PHE A 121 5.53 -4.05 1.68
C PHE A 121 6.80 -4.03 2.54
N THR A 122 7.63 -2.99 2.44
CA THR A 122 8.77 -2.80 3.34
C THR A 122 8.28 -2.55 4.77
N ALA A 123 7.31 -1.65 4.96
CA ALA A 123 6.74 -1.38 6.27
C ALA A 123 6.07 -2.64 6.88
N HIS A 124 5.31 -3.38 6.08
CA HIS A 124 4.76 -4.69 6.43
C HIS A 124 5.87 -5.64 6.92
N GLY A 125 6.92 -5.86 6.12
CA GLY A 125 8.01 -6.77 6.48
C GLY A 125 8.78 -6.33 7.73
N VAL A 126 9.10 -5.04 7.85
CA VAL A 126 9.82 -4.49 9.01
C VAL A 126 9.00 -4.66 10.30
N ILE A 127 7.70 -4.43 10.26
CA ILE A 127 6.82 -4.62 11.42
C ILE A 127 6.82 -6.08 11.88
N PHE A 128 6.70 -7.04 10.94
CA PHE A 128 6.74 -8.46 11.29
C PHE A 128 8.10 -8.88 11.87
N ILE A 129 9.21 -8.40 11.31
CA ILE A 129 10.55 -8.64 11.86
C ILE A 129 10.62 -8.13 13.31
N ILE A 130 10.14 -6.92 13.58
CA ILE A 130 10.12 -6.34 14.93
C ILE A 130 9.25 -7.18 15.88
N VAL A 131 8.04 -7.54 15.48
CA VAL A 131 7.13 -8.36 16.30
C VAL A 131 7.78 -9.70 16.63
N TRP A 132 8.34 -10.41 15.65
CA TRP A 132 8.99 -11.70 15.87
C TRP A 132 10.21 -11.63 16.80
N ILE A 133 10.99 -10.54 16.74
CA ILE A 133 12.09 -10.31 17.69
C ILE A 133 11.56 -10.18 19.12
N ILE A 134 10.49 -9.40 19.30
CA ILE A 134 9.93 -9.05 20.62
C ILE A 134 9.17 -10.23 21.24
N THR A 135 8.45 -11.01 20.42
CA THR A 135 7.69 -12.18 20.89
C THR A 135 8.56 -13.44 21.02
N HIS A 136 9.85 -13.37 20.70
CA HIS A 136 10.79 -14.50 20.67
C HIS A 136 10.34 -15.65 19.75
N GLN A 137 9.46 -15.40 18.78
CA GLN A 137 8.96 -16.39 17.82
C GLN A 137 9.97 -16.75 16.73
N PHE A 138 11.17 -16.16 16.73
CA PHE A 138 12.23 -16.49 15.78
C PHE A 138 12.65 -17.96 15.78
N SER A 139 12.56 -18.64 16.94
CA SER A 139 12.88 -20.07 17.03
C SER A 139 11.84 -20.96 16.35
N GLU A 140 10.56 -20.59 16.36
CA GLU A 140 9.50 -21.36 15.67
C GLU A 140 9.65 -21.28 14.16
N VAL A 141 10.06 -20.13 13.62
CA VAL A 141 10.33 -19.96 12.19
C VAL A 141 11.53 -20.80 11.74
N LEU A 142 12.62 -20.83 12.51
CA LEU A 142 13.81 -21.64 12.20
C LEU A 142 13.55 -23.15 12.29
N ILE A 143 12.63 -23.60 13.15
CA ILE A 143 12.27 -25.01 13.29
C ILE A 143 11.36 -25.48 12.15
N VAL A 144 10.51 -24.61 11.60
CA VAL A 144 9.61 -24.96 10.47
C VAL A 144 10.37 -25.11 9.13
N PHE A 145 11.56 -24.52 9.01
CA PHE A 145 12.40 -24.61 7.81
C PHE A 145 13.51 -25.69 7.87
N ASN A 146 13.49 -26.57 8.88
CA ASN A 146 14.41 -27.70 9.04
C ASN A 146 13.62 -29.01 9.11
#